data_AF-A0A1B9EVF5-F1
#
_entry.id   AF-A0A1B9EVF5-F1
#
_cell.length_a   1.000
_cell.length_b   1.000
_cell.length_c   1.000
_cell.angle_alpha   90.00
_cell.angle_beta   90.00
_cell.angle_gamma   90.00
#
_symmetry.space_group_name_H-M   'P 1'
#
loop_
_entity.id
_entity.type
_entity.pdbx_description
1 polymer ?
#
loop_
_entity_poly.entity_id
_entity_poly.type
_entity_poly.pdbx_seq_one_letter_code
_entity_poly.pdbx_strand_id
1 'polypeptide(L)' 'MSAPAPRPGRLPRSPVVLRDGRWWLVGRSGTIPVSDPEVTAVLDELAQAMAAADRTVSALRSRQGGPSDAGGRR' A
#
# COMPACT_ATOMS: atom_id res chain seq x y z
N MET A 1 -7.22 -14.21 -16.25
CA MET A 1 -5.99 -13.73 -15.58
C MET A 1 -6.39 -13.24 -14.21
N SER A 2 -5.90 -13.86 -13.12
CA SER A 2 -6.19 -13.39 -11.76
C SER A 2 -5.34 -12.17 -11.44
N ALA A 3 -5.98 -11.08 -11.03
CA ALA A 3 -5.28 -9.90 -10.54
C ALA A 3 -4.48 -10.28 -9.27
N PRO A 4 -3.28 -9.68 -9.06
CA PRO A 4 -2.53 -9.91 -7.84
C PRO A 4 -3.35 -9.45 -6.63
N ALA A 5 -3.46 -10.33 -5.63
CA ALA A 5 -4.17 -10.02 -4.39
C ALA A 5 -3.51 -8.80 -3.71
N PRO A 6 -4.30 -7.81 -3.24
CA PRO A 6 -3.76 -6.69 -2.50
C PRO A 6 -3.01 -7.20 -1.27
N ARG A 7 -1.80 -6.66 -1.06
CA ARG A 7 -0.96 -7.07 0.08
C ARG A 7 -1.64 -6.64 1.38
N PRO A 8 -1.65 -7.49 2.43
CA PRO A 8 -2.19 -7.10 3.72
C PRO A 8 -1.45 -5.87 4.25
N GLY A 9 -2.18 -4.80 4.52
CA GLY A 9 -1.61 -3.53 4.91
C GLY A 9 -2.69 -2.50 5.25
N ARG A 10 -2.36 -1.61 6.18
CA ARG A 10 -3.18 -0.42 6.42
C ARG A 10 -2.92 0.57 5.31
N LEU A 11 -3.98 1.03 4.64
CA LEU A 11 -3.87 2.15 3.72
C LEU A 11 -3.38 3.39 4.52
N PRO A 12 -2.24 3.99 4.16
CA PRO A 12 -1.70 5.16 4.86
C PRO A 12 -2.75 6.24 5.09
N ARG A 13 -2.87 6.68 6.34
CA ARG A 13 -3.83 7.72 6.79
C ARG A 13 -5.31 7.42 6.49
N SER A 14 -5.64 6.18 6.14
CA SER A 14 -7.01 5.73 5.94
C SER A 14 -7.53 5.03 7.20
N PRO A 15 -8.83 5.15 7.51
CA PRO A 15 -9.48 4.34 8.54
C PRO A 15 -9.73 2.90 8.06
N VAL A 16 -9.17 2.43 6.94
CA VAL A 16 -9.43 1.09 6.40
C VAL A 16 -8.19 0.19 6.47
N VAL A 17 -8.38 -1.08 6.84
CA VAL A 17 -7.34 -2.11 6.87
C VAL A 17 -7.80 -3.40 6.17
N LEU A 18 -6.91 -4.06 5.44
CA LEU A 18 -7.13 -5.40 4.88
C LEU A 18 -6.61 -6.47 5.86
N ARG A 19 -7.48 -7.35 6.33
CA ARG A 19 -7.16 -8.46 7.26
C ARG A 19 -7.87 -9.73 6.81
N ASP A 20 -7.13 -10.83 6.71
CA ASP A 20 -7.64 -12.14 6.29
C ASP A 20 -8.44 -12.11 4.97
N GLY A 21 -8.01 -11.28 4.03
CA GLY A 21 -8.67 -11.11 2.74
C GLY A 21 -9.98 -10.29 2.78
N ARG A 22 -10.28 -9.62 3.90
CA ARG A 22 -11.47 -8.77 4.08
C ARG A 22 -11.10 -7.36 4.52
N TRP A 23 -11.81 -6.37 3.99
CA TRP A 23 -11.67 -4.97 4.39
C TRP A 23 -12.42 -4.68 5.70
N TRP A 24 -11.79 -3.89 6.56
CA TRP A 24 -12.35 -3.45 7.83
C TRP A 24 -12.19 -1.93 8.00
N LEU A 25 -13.25 -1.27 8.44
CA LEU A 25 -13.22 0.10 8.93
C LEU A 25 -12.79 0.09 10.39
N VAL A 26 -11.80 0.92 10.72
CA VAL A 26 -11.24 1.11 12.05
C VAL A 26 -11.64 2.50 12.53
N GLY A 27 -12.44 2.56 13.58
CA GLY A 27 -12.84 3.79 14.26
C GLY A 27 -12.50 3.75 15.74
N ARG A 28 -12.77 4.86 16.45
CA ARG A 28 -12.57 4.93 17.91
C ARG A 28 -13.39 3.89 18.68
N SER A 29 -14.57 3.55 18.17
CA SER A 29 -15.51 2.60 18.77
C SER A 29 -15.25 1.14 18.41
N GLY A 30 -14.25 0.85 17.56
CA GLY A 30 -13.88 -0.51 17.19
C GLY A 30 -13.73 -0.72 15.68
N THR A 31 -13.89 -1.98 15.27
CA THR A 31 -13.70 -2.43 13.89
C THR A 31 -14.97 -3.01 13.29
N ILE A 32 -15.33 -2.57 12.10
CA ILE A 32 -16.54 -2.99 11.38
C ILE A 32 -16.12 -3.57 10.02
N PRO A 33 -16.60 -4.77 9.64
CA PRO A 33 -16.30 -5.33 8.32
C PRO A 33 -16.98 -4.49 7.23
N VAL A 34 -16.29 -4.29 6.10
CA VAL A 34 -16.88 -3.71 4.89
C VAL A 34 -17.56 -4.84 4.12
N SER A 35 -18.88 -4.73 3.95
CA SER A 35 -19.70 -5.74 3.29
C SER A 35 -20.13 -5.36 1.87
N ASP A 36 -20.07 -4.06 1.55
CA ASP A 36 -20.53 -3.53 0.27
C ASP A 36 -19.52 -3.88 -0.83
N PRO A 37 -19.94 -4.60 -1.90
CA PRO A 37 -19.04 -5.08 -2.93
C PRO A 37 -18.42 -3.95 -3.77
N GLU A 38 -19.15 -2.86 -4.03
CA GLU A 38 -18.62 -1.73 -4.79
C GLU A 38 -17.56 -1.00 -3.97
N VAL A 39 -17.82 -0.80 -2.67
CA VAL A 39 -16.83 -0.21 -1.76
C VAL A 39 -15.58 -1.09 -1.67
N THR A 40 -15.72 -2.43 -1.59
CA THR A 40 -14.56 -3.32 -1.57
C THR A 40 -13.73 -3.24 -2.84
N ALA A 41 -14.36 -3.12 -4.01
CA ALA A 41 -13.66 -2.99 -5.30
C ALA A 41 -12.83 -1.69 -5.35
N VAL A 42 -13.40 -0.57 -4.92
CA VAL A 42 -12.69 0.72 -4.86
C VAL A 42 -11.48 0.65 -3.90
N LEU A 43 -11.62 -0.05 -2.77
CA LEU A 43 -10.52 -0.23 -1.82
C LEU A 43 -9.40 -1.11 -2.38
N ASP A 44 -9.75 -2.15 -3.15
CA ASP A 44 -8.76 -2.99 -3.84
C ASP A 44 -7.99 -2.20 -4.90
N GLU A 45 -8.68 -1.42 -5.73
CA GLU A 45 -8.06 -0.53 -6.72
C GLU A 45 -7.13 0.50 -6.06
N LEU A 46 -7.58 1.11 -4.97
CA LEU A 46 -6.76 2.04 -4.20
C LEU A 46 -5.50 1.36 -3.66
N ALA A 47 -5.63 0.17 -3.07
CA ALA A 47 -4.50 -0.60 -2.55
C ALA A 47 -3.48 -0.95 -3.65
N GLN A 48 -3.96 -1.30 -4.84
CA GLN A 48 -3.11 -1.56 -6.00
C GLN A 48 -2.38 -0.30 -6.47
N ALA A 49 -3.07 0.84 -6.56
CA ALA A 49 -2.49 2.12 -6.94
C ALA A 49 -1.39 2.55 -5.95
N MET A 50 -1.65 2.41 -4.64
CA MET A 50 -0.66 2.72 -3.60
C MET A 50 0.56 1.81 -3.68
N ALA A 51 0.37 0.49 -3.86
CA ALA A 51 1.46 -0.44 -4.05
C ALA A 51 2.29 -0.12 -5.32
N ALA A 52 1.65 0.35 -6.39
CA ALA A 52 2.35 0.79 -7.60
C ALA A 52 3.17 2.07 -7.35
N ALA A 53 2.61 3.04 -6.63
CA ALA A 53 3.31 4.26 -6.24
C ALA A 53 4.53 3.95 -5.36
N ASP A 54 4.37 3.10 -4.34
CA ASP A 54 5.46 2.68 -3.46
C ASP A 54 6.60 2.00 -4.23
N ARG A 55 6.27 1.13 -5.19
CA ARG A 55 7.28 0.52 -6.08
C ARG A 55 8.03 1.56 -6.91
N THR A 56 7.33 2.53 -7.48
CA THR A 56 7.93 3.61 -8.27
C THR A 56 8.86 4.47 -7.41
N VAL A 57 8.41 4.86 -6.21
CA VAL A 57 9.23 5.63 -5.26
C VAL A 57 10.46 4.83 -4.82
N SER A 58 10.29 3.53 -4.53
CA SER A 58 11.41 2.66 -4.19
C SER A 58 12.44 2.58 -5.33
N ALA A 59 11.98 2.38 -6.56
CA ALA A 59 12.86 2.33 -7.74
C ALA A 59 13.61 3.65 -7.95
N LEU A 60 12.96 4.79 -7.72
CA LEU A 60 13.58 6.11 -7.79
C LEU A 60 14.66 6.28 -6.72
N ARG A 61 14.39 5.88 -5.46
CA ARG A 61 15.37 5.92 -4.36
C ARG A 61 16.56 5.01 -4.62
N SER A 62 16.35 3.81 -5.14
CA SER A 62 17.43 2.89 -5.51
C SER A 62 18.33 3.47 -6.61
N ARG A 63 17.78 4.23 -7.56
CA ARG A 63 18.57 4.93 -8.59
C ARG A 63 19.36 6.12 -8.03
N GLN A 64 18.81 6.84 -7.06
CA GLN A 64 19.46 7.98 -6.41
C GLN A 64 20.50 7.56 -5.37
N GLY A 65 20.35 6.38 -4.78
CA GLY A 65 21.30 5.77 -3.84
C GLY A 65 22.40 4.93 -4.49
N GLY A 66 22.58 5.01 -5.82
CA GLY A 66 23.80 4.50 -6.47
C GLY A 66 25.04 5.17 -5.87
N PRO A 67 26.18 4.45 -5.77
CA PRO A 67 27.23 4.72 -4.79
C PRO A 67 27.57 6.21 -4.77
N SER A 68 27.29 6.84 -3.63
CA SER A 68 27.92 8.12 -3.30
C SER A 68 29.41 7.90 -3.49
N ASP A 69 29.99 8.61 -4.46
CA ASP A 69 31.39 8.51 -4.83
C ASP A 69 32.24 8.39 -3.58
N ALA A 70 32.80 7.21 -3.39
CA ALA A 70 34.00 6.97 -2.60
C ALA A 70 35.19 7.64 -3.33
N GLY A 71 35.09 8.95 -3.55
CA GLY A 71 35.99 9.80 -4.31
C GLY A 71 36.36 11.08 -3.54
N GLY A 72 36.34 11.01 -2.21
CA GLY A 72 36.66 12.12 -1.32
C GLY A 72 38.03 11.99 -0.66
N ARG A 73 39.10 12.23 -1.43
CA ARG A 73 40.35 12.90 -1.01
C ARG A 73 41.01 12.47 0.32
N ARG A 74 42.08 11.67 0.24
CA ARG A 74 43.47 12.02 0.64
C ARG A 74 44.44 10.92 0.30
#